data_AF-A0A430L894-F1
#
_entry.id   AF-A0A430L894-F1
#
_cell.length_a   1.000
_cell.length_b   1.000
_cell.length_c   1.000
_cell.angle_alpha   90.00
_cell.angle_beta   90.00
_cell.angle_gamma   90.00
#
_symmetry.space_group_name_H-M   'P 1'
#
loop_
_entity.id
_entity.type
_entity.pdbx_description
1 polymer ?
#
loop_
_entity_poly.entity_id
_entity_poly.type
_entity_poly.pdbx_seq_one_letter_code
_entity_poly.pdbx_strand_id
1 'polypeptide(L)'
;MALINMISASAVLTLLSYFPLVTSQELPNENLILADCGIGEGPDGGATSNEAFYYNSHVWTGNGDETNKPTLMVNIPWSGQYPWTQDGVKFTMPDDQVFAVVLKPDVKDPNEAGFAYHSFDFPNPLNCYSYHKDKVYQQADGKWCSSAYVCNHHKKAYVNPAEADDDDDDDDDKSSPKPTTPEPQKTEIKGSTNADWVELYNKPASRVMATVRDVFDKESYTCDTTKRSISDKCTIKWKCSGDPATEALDKMASVFEELAKSDKFTSEREESTEVCRHPDTRPGREGSCRQYETKVDKYYKMPSTIELIMRNLPREGSGDNSNEHGSMEYTIECEASVWECALCKGIGKALSIAVPSVGFAVWVGCTAC
;
A
#
# COMPACT_ATOMS: atom_id res chain seq x y z
N MET A 1 -72.35 -37.16 -18.57
CA MET A 1 -71.43 -38.19 -18.06
C MET A 1 -70.03 -37.87 -18.59
N ALA A 2 -69.04 -38.00 -17.72
CA ALA A 2 -67.59 -37.86 -17.94
C ALA A 2 -67.04 -36.44 -18.20
N LEU A 3 -66.66 -35.79 -17.09
CA LEU A 3 -65.57 -34.82 -17.03
C LEU A 3 -64.24 -35.53 -17.36
N ILE A 4 -63.39 -34.89 -18.17
CA ILE A 4 -61.94 -35.11 -18.17
C ILE A 4 -61.25 -33.74 -18.16
N ASN A 5 -60.65 -33.46 -17.01
CA ASN A 5 -59.40 -32.72 -16.70
C ASN A 5 -58.76 -31.86 -17.81
N MET A 6 -58.59 -30.55 -17.61
CA MET A 6 -57.68 -29.82 -16.68
C MET A 6 -56.24 -29.61 -17.24
N ILE A 7 -55.82 -28.33 -17.15
CA ILE A 7 -54.46 -27.79 -16.97
C ILE A 7 -53.74 -27.27 -18.23
N SER A 8 -53.93 -25.97 -18.42
CA SER A 8 -52.88 -24.93 -18.52
C SER A 8 -51.79 -25.05 -19.59
N ALA A 9 -52.03 -24.36 -20.70
CA ALA A 9 -50.96 -23.75 -21.49
C ALA A 9 -50.40 -22.53 -20.73
N SER A 10 -49.18 -22.64 -20.19
CA SER A 10 -48.25 -21.53 -19.83
C SER A 10 -47.14 -22.07 -18.96
N ALA A 11 -46.03 -22.55 -19.54
CA ALA A 11 -44.77 -22.74 -18.80
C ALA A 11 -43.59 -23.07 -19.73
N VAL A 12 -43.25 -22.22 -20.71
CA VAL A 12 -41.92 -22.28 -21.36
C VAL A 12 -41.51 -20.88 -21.81
N LEU A 13 -41.04 -20.01 -20.89
CA LEU A 13 -40.09 -18.93 -21.25
C LEU A 13 -39.50 -18.16 -20.05
N THR A 14 -38.93 -18.81 -19.04
CA THR A 14 -38.07 -18.09 -18.07
C THR A 14 -37.15 -19.07 -17.36
N LEU A 15 -35.95 -19.31 -17.89
CA LEU A 15 -34.76 -19.78 -17.17
C LEU A 15 -33.57 -19.87 -18.16
N LEU A 16 -33.21 -18.74 -18.76
CA LEU A 16 -31.99 -18.56 -19.55
C LEU A 16 -31.46 -17.14 -19.29
N SER A 17 -31.18 -16.87 -18.02
CA SER A 17 -30.50 -15.68 -17.55
C SER A 17 -29.96 -16.04 -16.18
N TYR A 18 -28.70 -15.71 -15.90
CA TYR A 18 -27.88 -16.09 -14.73
C TYR A 18 -27.06 -17.37 -14.87
N PHE A 19 -26.35 -17.55 -15.99
CA PHE A 19 -24.97 -17.99 -15.85
C PHE A 19 -24.10 -16.73 -15.99
N PRO A 20 -23.34 -16.32 -14.96
CA PRO A 20 -22.27 -15.36 -15.21
C PRO A 20 -21.35 -16.02 -16.23
N LEU A 21 -21.21 -15.40 -17.40
CA LEU A 21 -20.05 -15.63 -18.26
C LEU A 21 -18.86 -15.15 -17.44
N VAL A 22 -18.27 -16.06 -16.66
CA VAL A 22 -16.95 -15.87 -16.07
C VAL A 22 -16.00 -15.89 -17.26
N THR A 23 -15.58 -14.69 -17.67
CA THR A 23 -14.41 -14.56 -18.53
C THR A 23 -13.21 -15.06 -17.73
N SER A 24 -12.54 -16.12 -18.17
CA SER A 24 -11.18 -16.46 -17.68
C SER A 24 -10.37 -15.18 -17.75
N GLN A 25 -9.98 -14.66 -16.59
CA GLN A 25 -9.01 -13.59 -16.51
C GLN A 25 -7.65 -14.29 -16.44
N GLU A 26 -6.86 -14.25 -17.51
CA GLU A 26 -5.49 -14.76 -17.43
C GLU A 26 -4.74 -13.97 -16.35
N LEU A 27 -4.27 -14.66 -15.31
CA LEU A 27 -3.47 -14.10 -14.23
C LEU A 27 -2.03 -14.65 -14.35
N PRO A 28 -1.24 -14.22 -15.36
CA PRO A 28 0.04 -14.84 -15.68
C PRO A 28 1.08 -14.80 -14.53
N ASN A 29 0.89 -13.89 -13.57
CA ASN A 29 1.76 -13.70 -12.42
C ASN A 29 1.13 -14.20 -11.10
N GLU A 30 0.11 -15.06 -11.18
CA GLU A 30 -0.50 -15.71 -10.04
C GLU A 30 0.48 -16.70 -9.39
N ASN A 31 0.64 -16.56 -8.08
CA ASN A 31 1.41 -17.48 -7.26
C ASN A 31 0.61 -17.85 -6.01
N LEU A 32 0.67 -19.13 -5.63
CA LEU A 32 0.07 -19.67 -4.43
C LEU A 32 1.14 -20.41 -3.63
N ILE A 33 1.40 -19.99 -2.40
CA ILE A 33 2.29 -20.70 -1.47
C ILE A 33 1.43 -21.44 -0.47
N LEU A 34 1.77 -22.70 -0.25
CA LEU A 34 1.22 -23.52 0.81
C LEU A 34 2.28 -23.61 1.89
N ALA A 35 1.94 -23.20 3.11
CA ALA A 35 2.90 -22.97 4.15
C ALA A 35 2.48 -23.60 5.48
N ASP A 36 3.49 -24.00 6.23
CA ASP A 36 3.40 -24.58 7.56
C ASP A 36 3.91 -23.55 8.57
N CYS A 37 3.09 -23.18 9.55
CA CYS A 37 3.38 -22.07 10.48
C CYS A 37 3.57 -22.54 11.92
N GLY A 38 4.57 -21.97 12.60
CA GLY A 38 4.94 -22.36 13.96
C GLY A 38 5.53 -23.77 14.03
N ILE A 39 6.35 -24.15 13.04
CA ILE A 39 7.08 -25.44 13.05
C ILE A 39 7.93 -25.51 14.32
N GLY A 40 7.89 -26.65 15.02
CA GLY A 40 8.57 -26.87 16.29
C GLY A 40 7.74 -26.51 17.52
N GLU A 41 6.61 -25.83 17.35
CA GLU A 41 5.70 -25.45 18.44
C GLU A 41 4.47 -26.37 18.54
N GLY A 42 4.21 -27.19 17.52
CA GLY A 42 3.12 -28.16 17.49
C GLY A 42 3.49 -29.52 18.10
N PRO A 43 2.51 -30.46 18.14
CA PRO A 43 2.75 -31.84 18.57
C PRO A 43 3.91 -32.47 17.80
N ASP A 44 4.78 -33.19 18.50
CA ASP A 44 5.96 -33.87 17.94
C ASP A 44 6.93 -32.94 17.17
N GLY A 45 6.89 -31.62 17.46
CA GLY A 45 7.71 -30.62 16.76
C GLY A 45 7.16 -30.21 15.40
N GLY A 46 5.91 -30.57 15.07
CA GLY A 46 5.22 -30.15 13.85
C GLY A 46 4.77 -28.69 13.87
N ALA A 47 4.08 -28.28 12.80
CA ALA A 47 3.47 -26.96 12.69
C ALA A 47 2.23 -26.83 13.59
N THR A 48 1.88 -25.59 13.95
CA THR A 48 0.66 -25.26 14.71
C THR A 48 -0.52 -24.88 13.83
N SER A 49 -0.25 -24.43 12.61
CA SER A 49 -1.25 -24.10 11.60
C SER A 49 -0.68 -24.30 10.19
N ASN A 50 -1.59 -24.42 9.22
CA ASN A 50 -1.25 -24.45 7.81
C ASN A 50 -1.98 -23.27 7.15
N GLU A 51 -1.30 -22.58 6.24
CA GLU A 51 -1.82 -21.39 5.59
C GLU A 51 -1.64 -21.50 4.07
N ALA A 52 -2.55 -20.88 3.34
CA ALA A 52 -2.38 -20.61 1.92
C ALA A 52 -2.19 -19.12 1.69
N PHE A 53 -1.07 -18.74 1.08
CA PHE A 53 -0.73 -17.36 0.73
C PHE A 53 -0.89 -17.16 -0.76
N TYR A 54 -1.74 -16.23 -1.15
CA TYR A 54 -1.94 -15.86 -2.54
C TYR A 54 -1.23 -14.56 -2.86
N TYR A 55 -0.60 -14.56 -4.02
CA TYR A 55 0.09 -13.41 -4.60
C TYR A 55 -0.39 -13.25 -6.04
N ASN A 56 -0.79 -12.04 -6.39
CA ASN A 56 -1.01 -11.63 -7.76
C ASN A 56 0.27 -11.03 -8.39
N SER A 57 1.43 -11.34 -7.82
CA SER A 57 2.77 -10.88 -8.21
C SER A 57 3.83 -11.89 -7.75
N HIS A 58 5.11 -11.54 -7.91
CA HIS A 58 6.22 -12.34 -7.37
C HIS A 58 6.11 -12.56 -5.86
N VAL A 59 6.46 -13.77 -5.44
CA VAL A 59 6.52 -14.18 -4.03
C VAL A 59 7.71 -13.55 -3.32
N TRP A 60 8.89 -13.60 -3.93
CA TRP A 60 10.16 -13.24 -3.29
C TRP A 60 10.54 -11.80 -3.64
N THR A 61 11.16 -11.13 -2.69
CA THR A 61 11.81 -9.84 -2.90
C THR A 61 13.09 -10.04 -3.73
N GLY A 62 13.55 -8.99 -4.40
CA GLY A 62 14.80 -9.01 -5.16
C GLY A 62 16.06 -9.26 -4.32
N ASN A 63 15.94 -9.38 -2.99
CA ASN A 63 17.01 -9.71 -2.06
C ASN A 63 17.18 -11.23 -1.85
N GLY A 64 16.40 -12.03 -2.59
CA GLY A 64 16.56 -13.49 -2.66
C GLY A 64 15.99 -14.26 -1.47
N ASP A 65 16.01 -13.68 -0.27
CA ASP A 65 15.65 -14.39 0.97
C ASP A 65 14.43 -13.86 1.70
N GLU A 66 13.97 -12.66 1.36
CA GLU A 66 12.75 -12.09 1.94
C GLU A 66 11.58 -12.28 0.98
N THR A 67 10.37 -12.44 1.51
CA THR A 67 9.12 -12.53 0.75
C THR A 67 8.36 -11.21 0.75
N ASN A 68 7.58 -10.99 -0.29
CA ASN A 68 6.53 -9.98 -0.26
C ASN A 68 5.43 -10.39 0.73
N LYS A 69 4.67 -9.40 1.20
CA LYS A 69 3.44 -9.65 1.96
C LYS A 69 2.39 -10.32 1.05
N PRO A 70 1.72 -11.41 1.50
CA PRO A 70 0.62 -12.01 0.74
C PRO A 70 -0.50 -11.01 0.43
N THR A 71 -1.05 -11.07 -0.78
CA THR A 71 -2.24 -10.30 -1.18
C THR A 71 -3.47 -10.80 -0.43
N LEU A 72 -3.60 -12.13 -0.32
CA LEU A 72 -4.63 -12.80 0.46
C LEU A 72 -3.99 -13.95 1.24
N MET A 73 -4.57 -14.27 2.39
CA MET A 73 -4.15 -15.36 3.25
C MET A 73 -5.38 -16.06 3.82
N VAL A 74 -5.32 -17.38 3.91
CA VAL A 74 -6.36 -18.17 4.59
C VAL A 74 -5.74 -19.33 5.36
N ASN A 75 -6.28 -19.57 6.56
CA ASN A 75 -5.96 -20.72 7.36
C ASN A 75 -6.60 -21.97 6.76
N ILE A 76 -5.82 -23.04 6.64
CA ILE A 76 -6.25 -24.36 6.23
C ILE A 76 -6.43 -25.21 7.50
N PRO A 77 -7.68 -25.45 7.95
CA PRO A 77 -7.92 -26.10 9.23
C PRO A 77 -7.35 -27.51 9.27
N TRP A 78 -6.78 -27.88 10.42
CA TRP A 78 -6.29 -29.24 10.64
C TRP A 78 -7.44 -30.24 10.72
N SER A 79 -7.45 -31.22 9.83
CA SER A 79 -8.47 -32.28 9.78
C SER A 79 -8.04 -33.56 10.51
N GLY A 80 -6.87 -33.58 11.16
CA GLY A 80 -6.25 -34.79 11.71
C GLY A 80 -5.21 -35.41 10.78
N GLN A 81 -5.11 -34.93 9.54
CA GLN A 81 -4.14 -35.35 8.53
C GLN A 81 -3.45 -34.12 7.94
N TYR A 82 -2.20 -34.29 7.51
CA TYR A 82 -1.47 -33.25 6.80
C TYR A 82 -2.23 -32.87 5.52
N PRO A 83 -2.48 -31.58 5.25
CA PRO A 83 -3.39 -31.18 4.18
C PRO A 83 -2.78 -31.31 2.77
N TRP A 84 -1.46 -31.26 2.63
CA TRP A 84 -0.78 -31.26 1.32
C TRP A 84 -0.58 -32.70 0.82
N THR A 85 -1.62 -33.29 0.23
CA THR A 85 -1.64 -34.71 -0.15
C THR A 85 -2.23 -34.95 -1.54
N GLN A 86 -2.18 -36.21 -1.99
CA GLN A 86 -2.70 -36.63 -3.29
C GLN A 86 -4.23 -36.66 -3.33
N ASP A 87 -4.88 -36.76 -2.17
CA ASP A 87 -6.34 -36.66 -2.05
C ASP A 87 -6.82 -35.21 -2.21
N GLY A 88 -5.87 -34.27 -2.12
CA GLY A 88 -6.06 -32.86 -2.36
C GLY A 88 -6.74 -32.10 -1.23
N VAL A 89 -6.64 -30.77 -1.29
CA VAL A 89 -7.27 -29.86 -0.34
C VAL A 89 -8.03 -28.79 -1.10
N LYS A 90 -9.21 -28.43 -0.57
CA LYS A 90 -10.04 -27.37 -1.12
C LYS A 90 -10.27 -26.30 -0.07
N PHE A 91 -10.11 -25.04 -0.45
CA PHE A 91 -10.33 -23.90 0.44
C PHE A 91 -10.84 -22.69 -0.32
N THR A 92 -11.41 -21.75 0.44
CA THR A 92 -11.99 -20.51 -0.08
C THR A 92 -11.22 -19.33 0.51
N MET A 93 -10.71 -18.46 -0.35
CA MET A 93 -10.02 -17.23 0.02
C MET A 93 -11.00 -16.17 0.56
N PRO A 94 -10.53 -15.12 1.25
CA PRO A 94 -11.38 -14.05 1.79
C PRO A 94 -12.22 -13.29 0.75
N ASP A 95 -11.87 -13.38 -0.52
CA ASP A 95 -12.57 -12.75 -1.65
C ASP A 95 -13.45 -13.73 -2.44
N ASP A 96 -13.85 -14.84 -1.80
CA ASP A 96 -14.69 -15.91 -2.35
C ASP A 96 -14.05 -16.72 -3.49
N GLN A 97 -12.76 -16.52 -3.79
CA GLN A 97 -12.03 -17.38 -4.73
C GLN A 97 -11.83 -18.78 -4.14
N VAL A 98 -12.04 -19.81 -4.96
CA VAL A 98 -11.91 -21.20 -4.52
C VAL A 98 -10.70 -21.83 -5.18
N PHE A 99 -9.83 -22.41 -4.35
CA PHE A 99 -8.71 -23.22 -4.80
C PHE A 99 -8.96 -24.69 -4.47
N ALA A 100 -8.55 -25.55 -5.39
CA ALA A 100 -8.42 -26.98 -5.17
C ALA A 100 -7.00 -27.41 -5.54
N VAL A 101 -6.28 -28.01 -4.60
CA VAL A 101 -4.85 -28.30 -4.76
C VAL A 101 -4.64 -29.80 -4.60
N VAL A 102 -3.87 -30.42 -5.50
CA VAL A 102 -3.56 -31.85 -5.49
C VAL A 102 -2.04 -32.02 -5.59
N LEU A 103 -1.44 -32.67 -4.59
CA LEU A 103 0.02 -32.71 -4.44
C LEU A 103 0.51 -34.12 -4.18
N LYS A 104 1.69 -34.45 -4.69
CA LYS A 104 2.40 -35.66 -4.33
C LYS A 104 3.20 -35.36 -3.06
N PRO A 105 2.96 -36.08 -1.95
CA PRO A 105 3.83 -36.00 -0.79
C PRO A 105 5.22 -36.57 -1.14
N ASP A 106 6.20 -36.26 -0.30
CA ASP A 106 7.57 -36.80 -0.36
C ASP A 106 8.35 -36.51 -1.66
N VAL A 107 7.95 -35.47 -2.39
CA VAL A 107 8.73 -34.94 -3.52
C VAL A 107 9.91 -34.15 -2.97
N LYS A 108 11.12 -34.39 -3.49
CA LYS A 108 12.31 -33.66 -3.07
C LYS A 108 12.30 -32.23 -3.63
N ASP A 109 12.83 -31.29 -2.88
CA ASP A 109 13.00 -29.93 -3.40
C ASP A 109 14.19 -29.82 -4.37
N PRO A 110 14.13 -28.92 -5.37
CA PRO A 110 12.93 -28.31 -5.93
C PRO A 110 12.38 -29.15 -7.10
N ASN A 111 11.24 -29.82 -6.96
CA ASN A 111 10.66 -30.64 -8.04
C ASN A 111 9.14 -30.49 -8.17
N GLU A 112 8.62 -30.73 -9.37
CA GLU A 112 7.19 -30.70 -9.67
C GLU A 112 6.44 -31.71 -8.80
N ALA A 113 5.50 -31.20 -8.00
CA ALA A 113 4.77 -31.95 -7.00
C ALA A 113 3.28 -32.07 -7.31
N GLY A 114 2.69 -31.22 -8.15
CA GLY A 114 1.28 -31.36 -8.50
C GLY A 114 0.67 -30.10 -9.12
N PHE A 115 -0.62 -29.88 -8.85
CA PHE A 115 -1.37 -28.79 -9.47
C PHE A 115 -2.30 -28.09 -8.49
N ALA A 116 -2.52 -26.79 -8.70
CA ALA A 116 -3.58 -26.03 -8.06
C ALA A 116 -4.55 -25.50 -9.12
N TYR A 117 -5.84 -25.68 -8.87
CA TYR A 117 -6.94 -25.25 -9.72
C TYR A 117 -7.65 -24.07 -9.07
N HIS A 118 -7.76 -22.98 -9.83
CA HIS A 118 -8.49 -21.79 -9.45
C HIS A 118 -9.89 -21.77 -10.05
N SER A 119 -10.89 -21.33 -9.30
CA SER A 119 -12.28 -21.32 -9.77
C SER A 119 -12.55 -20.35 -10.94
N PHE A 120 -11.73 -19.32 -11.13
CA PHE A 120 -11.90 -18.34 -12.21
C PHE A 120 -11.00 -18.61 -13.43
N ASP A 121 -9.99 -19.47 -13.30
CA ASP A 121 -9.14 -19.92 -14.42
C ASP A 121 -8.93 -21.44 -14.45
N PHE A 122 -10.04 -22.18 -14.38
CA PHE A 122 -10.03 -23.64 -14.39
C PHE A 122 -9.25 -24.31 -15.56
N PRO A 123 -9.25 -23.80 -16.82
CA PRO A 123 -8.50 -24.45 -17.90
C PRO A 123 -6.97 -24.32 -17.75
N ASN A 124 -6.48 -23.41 -16.93
CA ASN A 124 -5.05 -23.14 -16.75
C ASN A 124 -4.65 -23.37 -15.28
N PRO A 125 -4.39 -24.62 -14.86
CA PRO A 125 -3.92 -24.87 -13.51
C PRO A 125 -2.52 -24.27 -13.27
N LEU A 126 -2.24 -23.94 -12.01
CA LEU A 126 -0.89 -23.63 -11.55
C LEU A 126 -0.12 -24.94 -11.38
N ASN A 127 1.13 -24.99 -11.85
CA ASN A 127 2.06 -26.07 -11.54
C ASN A 127 2.61 -25.84 -10.13
N CYS A 128 2.49 -26.85 -9.27
CA CYS A 128 3.02 -26.81 -7.91
C CYS A 128 4.34 -27.54 -7.82
N TYR A 129 5.30 -26.93 -7.13
CA TYR A 129 6.63 -27.47 -6.88
C TYR A 129 6.85 -27.62 -5.38
N SER A 130 7.48 -28.72 -4.97
CA SER A 130 8.00 -28.87 -3.60
C SER A 130 9.12 -27.86 -3.40
N TYR A 131 9.00 -27.03 -2.38
CA TYR A 131 9.98 -25.99 -2.07
C TYR A 131 9.88 -25.58 -0.61
N HIS A 132 10.78 -26.10 0.23
CA HIS A 132 10.84 -25.81 1.65
C HIS A 132 11.81 -24.67 1.95
N LYS A 133 11.26 -23.48 2.08
CA LYS A 133 11.99 -22.28 2.47
C LYS A 133 11.48 -21.79 3.80
N ASP A 134 12.41 -21.47 4.70
CA ASP A 134 12.08 -20.96 6.02
C ASP A 134 11.73 -19.47 5.99
N LYS A 135 10.87 -19.07 6.95
CA LYS A 135 10.54 -17.67 7.25
C LYS A 135 9.93 -16.90 6.06
N VAL A 136 9.02 -17.55 5.34
CA VAL A 136 8.33 -16.97 4.19
C VAL A 136 7.23 -15.99 4.57
N TYR A 137 6.79 -15.97 5.81
CA TYR A 137 5.89 -14.93 6.34
C TYR A 137 5.84 -15.01 7.86
N GLN A 138 5.66 -13.88 8.54
CA GLN A 138 5.36 -13.84 9.97
C GLN A 138 3.90 -13.47 10.18
N GLN A 139 3.16 -14.33 10.89
CA GLN A 139 1.78 -14.08 11.25
C GLN A 139 1.68 -12.98 12.33
N ALA A 140 0.48 -12.40 12.48
CA ALA A 140 0.23 -11.34 13.46
C ALA A 140 0.43 -11.80 14.93
N ASP A 141 0.37 -13.11 15.20
CA ASP A 141 0.66 -13.69 16.51
C ASP A 141 2.17 -13.93 16.74
N GLY A 142 3.01 -13.53 15.79
CA GLY A 142 4.47 -13.62 15.85
C GLY A 142 5.06 -14.92 15.32
N LYS A 143 4.25 -15.89 14.89
CA LYS A 143 4.76 -17.17 14.37
C LYS A 143 5.28 -17.04 12.96
N TRP A 144 6.41 -17.70 12.71
CA TRP A 144 6.99 -17.81 11.37
C TRP A 144 6.39 -18.99 10.62
N CYS A 145 6.18 -18.77 9.33
CA CYS A 145 5.77 -19.77 8.38
C CYS A 145 6.93 -20.16 7.48
N SER A 146 6.99 -21.43 7.11
CA SER A 146 7.89 -21.97 6.08
C SER A 146 7.04 -22.49 4.92
N SER A 147 7.49 -22.29 3.69
CA SER A 147 6.79 -22.88 2.54
C SER A 147 6.94 -24.40 2.55
N ALA A 148 5.91 -25.10 2.09
CA ALA A 148 5.98 -26.52 1.73
C ALA A 148 5.91 -26.66 0.19
N TYR A 149 5.02 -25.89 -0.44
CA TYR A 149 4.85 -25.89 -1.89
C TYR A 149 4.65 -24.50 -2.45
N VAL A 150 5.14 -24.28 -3.67
CA VAL A 150 4.93 -23.05 -4.45
C VAL A 150 4.28 -23.41 -5.77
N CYS A 151 3.10 -22.87 -6.03
CA CYS A 151 2.35 -23.06 -7.26
C CYS A 151 2.32 -21.78 -8.10
N ASN A 152 2.59 -21.91 -9.40
CA ASN A 152 2.61 -20.79 -10.34
C ASN A 152 2.36 -21.25 -11.80
N HIS A 153 2.20 -20.30 -12.72
CA HIS A 153 2.10 -20.60 -14.15
C HIS A 153 3.46 -20.81 -14.85
N HIS A 154 4.57 -20.64 -14.13
CA HIS A 154 5.88 -20.94 -14.67
C HIS A 154 6.06 -22.46 -14.81
N LYS A 155 6.83 -22.87 -15.83
CA LYS A 155 7.13 -24.30 -16.09
C LYS A 155 8.42 -24.76 -15.41
N LYS A 156 8.83 -24.08 -14.35
CA LYS A 156 10.05 -24.37 -13.59
C LYS A 156 9.76 -24.13 -12.12
N ALA A 157 10.39 -24.92 -11.26
CA ALA A 157 10.45 -24.59 -9.85
C ALA A 157 11.01 -23.17 -9.71
N TYR A 158 10.35 -22.33 -8.92
CA TYR A 158 10.79 -20.96 -8.75
C TYR A 158 12.11 -20.99 -7.98
N VAL A 159 13.23 -20.74 -8.68
CA VAL A 159 14.56 -20.63 -8.08
C VAL A 159 14.75 -19.19 -7.61
N ASN A 160 15.27 -19.04 -6.40
CA ASN A 160 15.78 -17.77 -5.90
C ASN A 160 16.64 -17.11 -7.00
N PRO A 161 16.40 -15.84 -7.40
CA PRO A 161 17.24 -15.17 -8.39
C PRO A 161 18.74 -15.16 -8.05
N ALA A 162 19.10 -15.35 -6.78
CA ALA A 162 20.49 -15.46 -6.31
C ALA A 162 21.08 -16.88 -6.38
N GLU A 163 20.28 -17.93 -6.57
CA GLU A 163 20.72 -19.34 -6.59
C GLU A 163 20.74 -19.95 -8.00
N ALA A 164 20.40 -19.17 -9.03
CA ALA A 164 20.37 -19.64 -10.41
C ALA A 164 21.76 -19.78 -11.08
N ASP A 165 22.85 -19.62 -10.32
CA ASP A 165 24.23 -19.57 -10.83
C ASP A 165 25.03 -20.89 -10.68
N ASP A 166 24.47 -21.97 -10.13
CA ASP A 166 25.27 -23.15 -9.72
C ASP A 166 24.91 -24.51 -10.36
N ASP A 167 24.11 -24.57 -11.43
CA ASP A 167 23.90 -25.84 -12.17
C ASP A 167 24.45 -25.75 -13.60
N ASP A 168 25.76 -26.00 -13.72
CA ASP A 168 26.38 -26.56 -14.92
C ASP A 168 25.96 -28.03 -15.04
N ASP A 169 25.26 -28.40 -16.12
CA ASP A 169 25.57 -29.63 -16.89
C ASP A 169 24.78 -29.65 -18.22
N ASP A 170 25.59 -29.62 -19.28
CA ASP A 170 25.43 -30.14 -20.65
C ASP A 170 24.35 -29.63 -21.65
N ASP A 171 24.93 -29.20 -22.77
CA ASP A 171 24.49 -29.22 -24.16
C ASP A 171 23.75 -28.02 -24.82
N ASP A 172 24.46 -27.53 -25.84
CA ASP A 172 24.06 -26.85 -27.08
C ASP A 172 23.65 -25.36 -27.08
N ASP A 173 24.66 -24.56 -27.44
CA ASP A 173 24.63 -23.58 -28.52
C ASP A 173 23.38 -22.68 -28.61
N LYS A 174 23.39 -21.62 -27.80
CA LYS A 174 22.98 -20.27 -28.23
C LYS A 174 23.54 -19.26 -27.23
N SER A 175 24.40 -18.38 -27.72
CA SER A 175 24.91 -17.23 -26.97
C SER A 175 23.73 -16.39 -26.45
N SER A 176 23.32 -16.65 -25.21
CA SER A 176 22.34 -15.85 -24.48
C SER A 176 23.01 -14.57 -23.98
N PRO A 177 22.30 -13.43 -23.98
CA PRO A 177 22.87 -12.17 -23.53
C PRO A 177 23.23 -12.30 -22.04
N LYS A 178 24.48 -11.96 -21.71
CA LYS A 178 25.02 -11.89 -20.35
C LYS A 178 24.00 -11.23 -19.40
N PRO A 179 23.67 -11.81 -18.22
CA PRO A 179 22.72 -11.20 -17.31
C PRO A 179 23.31 -9.90 -16.78
N THR A 180 22.65 -8.79 -17.10
CA THR A 180 22.89 -7.50 -16.47
C THR A 180 22.39 -7.59 -15.04
N THR A 181 23.22 -7.23 -14.06
CA THR A 181 22.84 -7.08 -12.65
C THR A 181 21.46 -6.42 -12.53
N PRO A 182 20.48 -6.99 -11.79
CA PRO A 182 19.14 -6.43 -11.70
C PRO A 182 19.22 -4.99 -11.18
N GLU A 183 18.73 -4.03 -11.96
CA GLU A 183 18.67 -2.64 -11.54
C GLU A 183 17.81 -2.55 -10.26
N PRO A 184 18.29 -1.94 -9.16
CA PRO A 184 17.54 -1.87 -7.91
C PRO A 184 16.14 -1.32 -8.16
N GLN A 185 15.13 -1.94 -7.54
CA GLN A 185 13.73 -1.58 -7.78
C GLN A 185 13.52 -0.11 -7.41
N LYS A 186 13.14 0.69 -8.41
CA LYS A 186 12.99 2.13 -8.26
C LYS A 186 11.74 2.43 -7.45
N THR A 187 11.85 3.22 -6.41
CA THR A 187 10.67 3.72 -5.66
C THR A 187 10.32 5.12 -6.09
N GLU A 188 9.06 5.49 -5.94
CA GLU A 188 8.57 6.86 -6.06
C GLU A 188 7.72 7.24 -4.85
N ILE A 189 7.66 8.54 -4.56
CA ILE A 189 6.66 9.14 -3.69
C ILE A 189 5.85 10.08 -4.56
N LYS A 190 4.54 9.93 -4.54
CA LYS A 190 3.58 10.80 -5.20
C LYS A 190 2.71 11.49 -4.18
N GLY A 191 2.53 12.79 -4.34
CA GLY A 191 1.60 13.57 -3.56
C GLY A 191 0.34 13.94 -4.33
N SER A 192 -0.76 14.03 -3.60
CA SER A 192 -2.05 14.55 -4.04
C SER A 192 -2.51 15.62 -3.04
N THR A 193 -3.10 16.69 -3.54
CA THR A 193 -3.69 17.77 -2.72
C THR A 193 -5.07 18.12 -3.26
N ASN A 194 -5.96 18.57 -2.39
CA ASN A 194 -7.19 19.25 -2.79
C ASN A 194 -6.91 20.74 -3.08
N ALA A 195 -7.92 21.42 -3.61
CA ALA A 195 -7.88 22.86 -3.88
C ALA A 195 -7.88 23.75 -2.63
N ASP A 196 -8.28 23.21 -1.47
CA ASP A 196 -8.57 24.00 -0.28
C ASP A 196 -7.29 24.52 0.39
N TRP A 197 -7.29 25.82 0.73
CA TRP A 197 -6.24 26.44 1.53
C TRP A 197 -6.72 26.77 2.92
N VAL A 198 -5.77 26.76 3.85
CA VAL A 198 -5.93 27.33 5.19
C VAL A 198 -4.96 28.48 5.36
N GLU A 199 -5.38 29.51 6.10
CA GLU A 199 -4.52 30.62 6.49
C GLU A 199 -4.32 30.58 8.01
N LEU A 200 -3.05 30.51 8.43
CA LEU A 200 -2.65 30.35 9.81
C LEU A 200 -1.99 31.63 10.32
N TYR A 201 -2.51 32.15 11.44
CA TYR A 201 -1.93 33.31 12.12
C TYR A 201 -0.63 32.93 12.84
N ASN A 202 0.47 33.60 12.48
CA ASN A 202 1.79 33.50 13.11
C ASN A 202 2.31 32.05 13.29
N LYS A 203 1.91 31.14 12.40
CA LYS A 203 2.36 29.74 12.39
C LYS A 203 2.81 29.32 11.00
N PRO A 204 4.13 29.25 10.77
CA PRO A 204 4.67 28.86 9.47
C PRO A 204 4.43 27.38 9.18
N ALA A 205 4.33 27.02 7.90
CA ALA A 205 4.11 25.64 7.45
C ALA A 205 5.17 24.67 8.02
N SER A 206 6.43 25.10 8.16
CA SER A 206 7.50 24.28 8.74
C SER A 206 7.20 23.82 10.16
N ARG A 207 6.57 24.69 10.97
CA ARG A 207 6.16 24.36 12.34
C ARG A 207 4.95 23.44 12.37
N VAL A 208 4.06 23.55 11.39
CA VAL A 208 2.89 22.66 11.27
C VAL A 208 3.33 21.27 10.81
N MET A 209 4.16 21.20 9.78
CA MET A 209 4.67 19.94 9.24
C MET A 209 5.57 19.19 10.24
N ALA A 210 6.30 19.89 11.11
CA ALA A 210 7.07 19.25 12.17
C ALA A 210 6.22 18.37 13.11
N THR A 211 4.91 18.63 13.24
CA THR A 211 4.01 17.81 14.07
C THR A 211 3.87 16.37 13.60
N VAL A 212 4.26 16.08 12.34
CA VAL A 212 4.24 14.74 11.76
C VAL A 212 5.11 13.77 12.57
N ARG A 213 6.27 14.22 13.05
CA ARG A 213 7.19 13.39 13.84
C ARG A 213 6.64 13.09 15.23
N ASP A 214 5.79 13.96 15.77
CA ASP A 214 5.19 13.84 17.10
C ASP A 214 3.96 12.92 17.13
N VAL A 215 3.44 12.52 15.97
CA VAL A 215 2.32 11.57 15.84
C VAL A 215 2.78 10.19 15.42
N PHE A 216 4.06 10.01 15.10
CA PHE A 216 4.58 8.72 14.67
C PHE A 216 4.71 7.75 15.83
N ASP A 217 4.00 6.64 15.70
CA ASP A 217 4.22 5.47 16.51
C ASP A 217 5.18 4.52 15.76
N LYS A 218 6.42 4.49 16.25
CA LYS A 218 7.50 3.67 15.67
C LYS A 218 7.31 2.17 15.92
N GLU A 219 6.49 1.79 16.89
CA GLU A 219 6.25 0.38 17.20
C GLU A 219 5.16 -0.20 16.30
N SER A 220 4.12 0.58 16.01
CA SER A 220 3.02 0.15 15.14
C SER A 220 3.18 0.54 13.67
N TYR A 221 4.17 1.38 13.33
CA TYR A 221 4.37 1.95 11.99
C TYR A 221 3.12 2.67 11.45
N THR A 222 2.42 3.35 12.35
CA THR A 222 1.23 4.17 12.05
C THR A 222 1.31 5.54 12.72
N CYS A 223 0.32 6.39 12.44
CA CYS A 223 0.17 7.70 13.09
C CYS A 223 -0.93 7.69 14.15
N ASP A 224 -0.70 8.42 15.25
CA ASP A 224 -1.76 8.90 16.11
C ASP A 224 -2.73 9.79 15.32
N THR A 225 -3.95 9.27 15.13
CA THR A 225 -5.00 9.94 14.34
C THR A 225 -5.81 10.96 15.13
N THR A 226 -5.41 11.25 16.37
CA THR A 226 -6.07 12.24 17.23
C THR A 226 -5.90 13.65 16.66
N LYS A 227 -7.01 14.41 16.63
CA LYS A 227 -6.98 15.82 16.22
C LYS A 227 -6.15 16.64 17.22
N ARG A 228 -5.16 17.38 16.75
CA ARG A 228 -4.31 18.27 17.56
C ARG A 228 -4.58 19.73 17.19
N SER A 229 -4.63 20.60 18.20
CA SER A 229 -4.79 22.05 17.95
C SER A 229 -3.48 22.62 17.39
N ILE A 230 -3.59 23.28 16.24
CA ILE A 230 -2.50 24.10 15.68
C ILE A 230 -2.65 25.54 16.18
N SER A 231 -3.86 26.05 16.27
CA SER A 231 -4.19 27.38 16.78
C SER A 231 -5.54 27.35 17.49
N ASP A 232 -5.96 28.48 18.06
CA ASP A 232 -7.26 28.63 18.72
C ASP A 232 -8.45 28.32 17.78
N LYS A 233 -8.24 28.34 16.46
CA LYS A 233 -9.28 28.18 15.44
C LYS A 233 -9.02 27.06 14.43
N CYS A 234 -7.90 26.35 14.56
CA CYS A 234 -7.49 25.34 13.59
C CYS A 234 -6.95 24.08 14.27
N THR A 235 -7.31 22.92 13.71
CA THR A 235 -6.82 21.60 14.14
C THR A 235 -6.21 20.84 12.97
N ILE A 236 -5.24 19.97 13.26
CA ILE A 236 -4.66 19.03 12.31
C ILE A 236 -4.95 17.60 12.72
N LYS A 237 -5.22 16.77 11.73
CA LYS A 237 -5.31 15.32 11.85
C LYS A 237 -4.29 14.71 10.91
N TRP A 238 -3.59 13.68 11.39
CA TRP A 238 -2.72 12.85 10.56
C TRP A 238 -3.32 11.47 10.38
N LYS A 239 -3.09 10.86 9.22
CA LYS A 239 -3.30 9.43 8.98
C LYS A 239 -2.06 8.91 8.28
N CYS A 240 -1.46 7.86 8.79
CA CYS A 240 -0.36 7.23 8.09
C CYS A 240 -0.23 5.75 8.41
N SER A 241 0.32 5.02 7.44
CA SER A 241 0.71 3.62 7.52
C SER A 241 1.96 3.46 6.67
N GLY A 242 2.95 2.72 7.15
CA GLY A 242 4.17 2.50 6.38
C GLY A 242 4.86 1.20 6.69
N ASP A 243 5.59 0.71 5.69
CA ASP A 243 6.43 -0.47 5.79
C ASP A 243 7.77 -0.12 6.46
N PRO A 244 8.12 -0.73 7.61
CA PRO A 244 9.43 -0.55 8.25
C PRO A 244 10.61 -0.78 7.31
N ALA A 245 10.52 -1.79 6.45
CA ALA A 245 11.65 -2.23 5.62
C ALA A 245 12.08 -1.16 4.62
N THR A 246 11.16 -0.25 4.27
CA THR A 246 11.41 0.83 3.31
C THR A 246 11.59 2.20 3.95
N GLU A 247 11.47 2.28 5.28
CA GLU A 247 11.48 3.54 6.04
C GLU A 247 10.45 4.55 5.48
N ALA A 248 9.29 4.06 5.01
CA ALA A 248 8.34 4.84 4.24
C ALA A 248 7.88 6.11 4.98
N LEU A 249 7.57 5.98 6.27
CA LEU A 249 7.13 7.11 7.09
C LEU A 249 8.23 8.16 7.28
N ASP A 250 9.47 7.74 7.51
CA ASP A 250 10.60 8.66 7.70
C ASP A 250 10.92 9.44 6.42
N LYS A 251 10.85 8.76 5.27
CA LYS A 251 11.01 9.37 3.95
C LYS A 251 9.89 10.37 3.67
N MET A 252 8.63 9.98 3.85
CA MET A 252 7.47 10.86 3.63
C MET A 252 7.45 12.06 4.58
N ALA A 253 7.85 11.92 5.85
CA ALA A 253 8.00 13.05 6.75
C ALA A 253 9.05 14.06 6.26
N SER A 254 10.17 13.57 5.71
CA SER A 254 11.19 14.42 5.11
C SER A 254 10.66 15.20 3.90
N VAL A 255 9.73 14.60 3.13
CA VAL A 255 9.05 15.31 2.04
C VAL A 255 8.26 16.50 2.58
N PHE A 256 7.53 16.35 3.70
CA PHE A 256 6.79 17.46 4.32
C PHE A 256 7.72 18.57 4.84
N GLU A 257 8.88 18.21 5.38
CA GLU A 257 9.90 19.17 5.82
C GLU A 257 10.43 20.02 4.65
N GLU A 258 10.62 19.42 3.46
CA GLU A 258 11.04 20.16 2.25
C GLU A 258 9.88 20.92 1.59
N LEU A 259 8.68 20.33 1.54
CA LEU A 259 7.46 21.02 1.07
C LEU A 259 7.25 22.33 1.82
N ALA A 260 7.41 22.32 3.15
CA ALA A 260 7.24 23.49 3.99
C ALA A 260 8.20 24.66 3.70
N LYS A 261 9.28 24.42 2.93
CA LYS A 261 10.24 25.45 2.50
C LYS A 261 9.92 26.01 1.11
N SER A 262 9.03 25.36 0.36
CA SER A 262 8.68 25.77 -0.99
C SER A 262 7.65 26.91 -0.99
N ASP A 263 7.97 27.99 -1.70
CA ASP A 263 7.09 29.13 -1.99
C ASP A 263 5.84 28.76 -2.82
N LYS A 264 5.86 27.61 -3.49
CA LYS A 264 4.72 27.04 -4.21
C LYS A 264 3.77 26.27 -3.31
N PHE A 265 4.25 25.80 -2.17
CA PHE A 265 3.46 25.06 -1.18
C PHE A 265 2.95 25.98 -0.07
N THR A 266 3.76 26.93 0.38
CA THR A 266 3.38 27.90 1.41
C THR A 266 3.67 29.32 0.97
N SER A 267 2.83 30.28 1.37
CA SER A 267 3.10 31.70 1.19
C SER A 267 2.90 32.48 2.48
N GLU A 268 3.65 33.56 2.63
CA GLU A 268 3.57 34.48 3.78
C GLU A 268 3.00 35.81 3.32
N ARG A 269 2.05 36.36 4.08
CA ARG A 269 1.64 37.76 3.97
C ARG A 269 1.77 38.44 5.31
N GLU A 270 2.15 39.72 5.27
CA GLU A 270 2.19 40.59 6.44
C GLU A 270 1.06 41.60 6.36
N GLU A 271 0.42 41.86 7.49
CA GLU A 271 -0.59 42.89 7.65
C GLU A 271 -0.14 43.85 8.74
N SER A 272 0.13 45.11 8.36
CA SER A 272 0.59 46.14 9.27
C SER A 272 -0.59 46.97 9.75
N THR A 273 -0.80 47.02 11.06
CA THR A 273 -1.83 47.85 11.70
C THR A 273 -1.18 48.83 12.66
N GLU A 274 -1.52 50.11 12.57
CA GLU A 274 -1.11 51.08 13.58
C GLU A 274 -1.96 50.91 14.84
N VAL A 275 -1.30 50.53 15.94
CA VAL A 275 -1.95 50.36 17.23
C VAL A 275 -1.58 51.54 18.12
N CYS A 276 -2.58 52.20 18.68
CA CYS A 276 -2.36 53.24 19.66
C CYS A 276 -1.88 52.64 20.97
N ARG A 277 -0.62 52.86 21.35
CA ARG A 277 -0.07 52.42 22.65
C ARG A 277 -0.36 53.40 23.77
N HIS A 278 -0.37 54.68 23.44
CA HIS A 278 -0.59 55.76 24.41
C HIS A 278 -1.71 56.67 23.94
N PRO A 279 -2.98 56.36 24.28
CA PRO A 279 -4.10 57.25 24.05
C PRO A 279 -3.86 58.62 24.72
N ASP A 280 -4.23 59.71 24.06
CA ASP A 280 -4.16 61.06 24.63
C ASP A 280 -5.34 61.28 25.56
N THR A 281 -5.05 61.34 26.86
CA THR A 281 -6.04 61.57 27.93
C THR A 281 -6.09 63.02 28.40
N ARG A 282 -5.38 63.94 27.73
CA ARG A 282 -5.39 65.36 28.08
C ARG A 282 -6.72 66.00 27.68
N PRO A 283 -7.26 66.94 28.50
CA PRO A 283 -8.50 67.65 28.18
C PRO A 283 -8.50 68.29 26.79
N GLY A 284 -9.51 67.99 25.97
CA GLY A 284 -9.68 68.52 24.61
C GLY A 284 -8.91 67.76 23.52
N ARG A 285 -8.33 66.60 23.84
CA ARG A 285 -7.62 65.69 22.91
C ARG A 285 -8.06 64.23 23.03
N GLU A 286 -9.17 63.98 23.73
CA GLU A 286 -9.74 62.66 23.95
C GLU A 286 -10.01 61.96 22.60
N GLY A 287 -9.53 60.73 22.46
CA GLY A 287 -9.64 59.95 21.23
C GLY A 287 -8.48 60.10 20.24
N SER A 288 -7.54 61.01 20.48
CA SER A 288 -6.27 61.06 19.73
C SER A 288 -5.22 60.13 20.35
N CYS A 289 -4.19 59.75 19.60
CA CYS A 289 -3.09 58.94 20.12
C CYS A 289 -1.79 59.74 20.19
N ARG A 290 -1.03 59.59 21.27
CA ARG A 290 0.28 60.23 21.47
C ARG A 290 1.41 59.42 20.87
N GLN A 291 1.24 58.11 20.77
CA GLN A 291 2.24 57.20 20.23
C GLN A 291 1.56 56.01 19.57
N TYR A 292 1.74 55.91 18.26
CA TYR A 292 1.41 54.73 17.48
C TYR A 292 2.60 53.77 17.47
N GLU A 293 2.30 52.48 17.46
CA GLU A 293 3.25 51.42 17.19
C GLU A 293 2.71 50.59 16.01
N THR A 294 3.56 50.31 15.04
CA THR A 294 3.19 49.42 13.93
C THR A 294 3.22 47.98 14.43
N LYS A 295 2.04 47.38 14.55
CA LYS A 295 1.90 45.93 14.77
C LYS A 295 1.94 45.24 13.41
N VAL A 296 2.86 44.29 13.25
CA VAL A 296 2.96 43.45 12.04
C VAL A 296 2.41 42.07 12.37
N ASP A 297 1.29 41.72 11.74
CA ASP A 297 0.65 40.42 11.84
C ASP A 297 1.06 39.55 10.64
N LYS A 298 1.57 38.34 10.90
CA LYS A 298 2.01 37.40 9.87
C LYS A 298 0.97 36.31 9.66
N TYR A 299 0.65 36.04 8.40
CA TYR A 299 -0.28 34.98 8.00
C TYR A 299 0.38 34.05 7.00
N TYR A 300 0.22 32.75 7.21
CA TYR A 300 0.81 31.70 6.40
C TYR A 300 -0.28 30.90 5.71
N LYS A 301 -0.28 30.87 4.39
CA LYS A 301 -1.18 30.04 3.60
C LYS A 301 -0.51 28.71 3.25
N MET A 302 -1.20 27.60 3.47
CA MET A 302 -0.79 26.25 3.07
C MET A 302 -2.02 25.39 2.71
N PRO A 303 -1.86 24.26 1.97
CA PRO A 303 -2.98 23.39 1.66
C PRO A 303 -3.65 22.88 2.91
N SER A 304 -4.97 22.69 2.85
CA SER A 304 -5.71 22.06 3.94
C SER A 304 -5.39 20.56 4.02
N THR A 305 -5.13 19.91 2.88
CA THR A 305 -4.95 18.47 2.80
C THR A 305 -3.87 18.12 1.79
N ILE A 306 -2.90 17.31 2.21
CA ILE A 306 -2.04 16.55 1.30
C ILE A 306 -2.11 15.08 1.70
N GLU A 307 -2.06 14.22 0.70
CA GLU A 307 -1.76 12.80 0.80
C GLU A 307 -0.46 12.52 0.05
N LEU A 308 0.44 11.73 0.65
CA LEU A 308 1.63 11.18 0.03
C LEU A 308 1.49 9.66 0.00
N ILE A 309 1.87 9.05 -1.12
CA ILE A 309 1.90 7.60 -1.31
C ILE A 309 3.31 7.23 -1.79
N MET A 310 3.98 6.36 -1.04
CA MET A 310 5.25 5.75 -1.43
C MET A 310 4.99 4.38 -2.04
N ARG A 311 5.55 4.12 -3.22
CA ARG A 311 5.36 2.86 -3.94
C ARG A 311 6.55 2.52 -4.81
N ASN A 312 6.72 1.25 -5.18
CA ASN A 312 7.67 0.89 -6.22
C ASN A 312 7.12 1.27 -7.61
N LEU A 313 8.03 1.60 -8.51
CA LEU A 313 7.76 1.76 -9.93
C LEU A 313 7.85 0.39 -10.60
N PRO A 314 6.82 -0.01 -11.35
CA PRO A 314 6.90 -1.16 -12.25
C PRO A 314 8.13 -1.06 -13.14
N ARG A 315 8.92 -2.12 -13.23
CA ARG A 315 10.00 -2.18 -14.23
C ARG A 315 9.38 -2.29 -15.62
N GLU A 316 9.89 -1.54 -16.60
CA GLU A 316 9.34 -1.60 -17.96
C GLU A 316 9.43 -3.03 -18.52
N GLY A 317 8.31 -3.54 -19.03
CA GLY A 317 8.23 -4.89 -19.62
C GLY A 317 8.21 -6.06 -18.63
N SER A 318 8.26 -5.80 -17.31
CA SER A 318 8.25 -6.87 -16.28
C SER A 318 6.87 -7.41 -15.95
N GLY A 319 5.80 -6.63 -16.16
CA GLY A 319 4.48 -6.95 -15.62
C GLY A 319 4.37 -6.75 -14.10
N ASP A 320 5.39 -6.16 -13.44
CA ASP A 320 5.35 -5.79 -12.02
C ASP A 320 4.21 -4.82 -11.72
N ASN A 321 3.49 -5.03 -10.62
CA ASN A 321 2.54 -4.05 -10.10
C ASN A 321 3.23 -3.03 -9.19
N SER A 322 2.63 -1.85 -9.09
CA SER A 322 3.04 -0.84 -8.13
C SER A 322 2.49 -1.20 -6.75
N ASN A 323 3.34 -1.74 -5.88
CA ASN A 323 3.09 -2.01 -4.49
C ASN A 323 3.29 -0.75 -3.65
N GLU A 324 2.27 -0.41 -2.86
CA GLU A 324 2.34 0.66 -1.88
C GLU A 324 3.18 0.22 -0.68
N HIS A 325 4.21 0.99 -0.37
CA HIS A 325 5.04 0.84 0.82
C HIS A 325 4.56 1.73 1.97
N GLY A 326 3.74 2.73 1.69
CA GLY A 326 3.10 3.51 2.74
C GLY A 326 2.31 4.70 2.20
N SER A 327 1.44 5.21 3.06
CA SER A 327 0.64 6.40 2.83
C SER A 327 0.73 7.34 4.03
N MET A 328 0.68 8.65 3.76
CA MET A 328 0.72 9.70 4.77
C MET A 328 -0.12 10.88 4.34
N GLU A 329 -1.15 11.18 5.13
CA GLU A 329 -2.12 12.24 4.89
C GLU A 329 -2.16 13.17 6.10
N TYR A 330 -2.24 14.49 5.85
CA TYR A 330 -2.73 15.43 6.84
C TYR A 330 -4.02 16.10 6.37
N THR A 331 -4.86 16.48 7.33
CA THR A 331 -6.03 17.32 7.12
C THR A 331 -6.04 18.44 8.16
N ILE A 332 -6.12 19.69 7.71
CA ILE A 332 -6.26 20.88 8.56
C ILE A 332 -7.68 21.41 8.42
N GLU A 333 -8.36 21.53 9.56
CA GLU A 333 -9.70 22.10 9.66
C GLU A 333 -9.63 23.42 10.43
N CYS A 334 -10.09 24.50 9.82
CA CYS A 334 -10.16 25.84 10.44
C CYS A 334 -11.59 26.39 10.41
N GLU A 335 -11.97 27.23 11.36
CA GLU A 335 -13.30 27.89 11.40
C GLU A 335 -13.61 28.74 10.16
N ALA A 336 -12.58 29.24 9.46
CA ALA A 336 -12.69 29.94 8.19
C ALA A 336 -11.80 29.26 7.15
N SER A 337 -12.36 28.28 6.42
CA SER A 337 -11.73 27.73 5.22
C SER A 337 -12.16 28.56 4.02
N VAL A 338 -11.19 29.05 3.24
CA VAL A 338 -11.49 29.75 1.98
C VAL A 338 -11.34 28.74 0.85
N TRP A 339 -12.44 28.44 0.17
CA TRP A 339 -12.41 27.63 -1.04
C TRP A 339 -11.79 28.45 -2.17
N GLU A 340 -10.50 28.28 -2.38
CA GLU A 340 -9.74 28.95 -3.44
C GLU A 340 -9.00 27.90 -4.26
N CYS A 341 -9.43 27.65 -5.49
CA CYS A 341 -8.66 26.87 -6.50
C CYS A 341 -7.28 27.47 -6.88
N ALA A 342 -6.74 28.36 -6.06
CA ALA A 342 -5.47 29.03 -6.23
C ALA A 342 -4.27 28.06 -6.12
N LEU A 343 -4.37 26.98 -5.34
CA LEU A 343 -3.27 26.01 -5.19
C LEU A 343 -3.06 25.27 -6.51
N CYS A 344 -4.13 24.71 -7.06
CA CYS A 344 -4.08 23.99 -8.32
C CYS A 344 -3.71 24.92 -9.49
N LYS A 345 -4.00 26.22 -9.39
CA LYS A 345 -3.51 27.23 -10.35
C LYS A 345 -2.03 27.56 -10.18
N GLY A 346 -1.51 27.62 -8.95
CA GLY A 346 -0.12 27.96 -8.64
C GLY A 346 0.87 26.80 -8.76
N ILE A 347 0.45 25.60 -8.34
CA ILE A 347 1.16 24.33 -8.55
C ILE A 347 1.12 23.91 -10.03
N GLY A 348 0.12 24.36 -10.79
CA GLY A 348 -0.13 23.90 -12.16
C GLY A 348 -0.58 22.43 -12.16
N LYS A 349 -0.10 21.64 -13.13
CA LYS A 349 -0.43 20.20 -13.18
C LYS A 349 0.29 19.38 -12.10
N ALA A 350 1.48 19.79 -11.65
CA ALA A 350 2.23 19.15 -10.57
C ALA A 350 3.40 20.01 -10.03
N LEU A 351 3.65 19.96 -8.72
CA LEU A 351 4.81 20.51 -8.04
C LEU A 351 5.89 19.43 -7.94
N SER A 352 7.08 19.70 -8.47
CA SER A 352 8.25 18.83 -8.30
C SER A 352 9.17 19.41 -7.22
N ILE A 353 9.49 18.62 -6.20
CA ILE A 353 10.42 19.00 -5.13
C ILE A 353 11.52 17.96 -5.04
N ALA A 354 12.78 18.43 -5.05
CA ALA A 354 13.92 17.58 -4.75
C ALA A 354 13.99 17.35 -3.24
N VAL A 355 13.99 16.09 -2.82
CA VAL A 355 14.09 15.71 -1.40
C VAL A 355 15.40 14.92 -1.22
N PRO A 356 16.48 15.56 -0.75
CA PRO A 356 17.81 14.93 -0.70
C PRO A 356 17.85 13.63 0.09
N SER A 357 17.10 13.53 1.19
CA SER A 357 17.05 12.34 2.05
C SER A 357 16.36 11.14 1.38
N VAL A 358 15.57 11.38 0.35
CA VAL A 358 14.82 10.34 -0.37
C VAL A 358 15.53 9.94 -1.68
N GLY A 359 16.43 10.79 -2.19
CA GLY A 359 17.25 10.49 -3.36
C GLY A 359 16.53 10.65 -4.72
N PHE A 360 15.28 11.11 -4.73
CA PHE A 360 14.52 11.41 -5.96
C PHE A 360 13.59 12.61 -5.77
N ALA A 361 13.09 13.15 -6.89
CA ALA A 361 12.12 14.23 -6.89
C ALA A 361 10.71 13.69 -6.63
N VAL A 362 9.98 14.36 -5.75
CA VAL A 362 8.59 14.06 -5.41
C VAL A 362 7.66 14.94 -6.24
N TRP A 363 6.61 14.34 -6.77
CA TRP A 363 5.60 15.03 -7.58
C TRP A 363 4.29 15.15 -6.79
N VAL A 364 3.85 16.36 -6.53
CA VAL A 364 2.55 16.65 -5.89
C VAL A 364 1.58 17.19 -6.93
N GLY A 365 0.55 16.43 -7.26
CA GLY A 365 -0.52 16.82 -8.18
C GLY A 365 -1.76 17.33 -7.44
N CYS A 366 -2.59 18.13 -8.12
CA CYS A 366 -3.91 18.48 -7.63
C CYS A 366 -4.95 17.52 -8.22
N THR A 367 -5.75 16.88 -7.36
CA THR A 367 -6.73 15.86 -7.76
C THR A 367 -8.11 16.44 -8.07
N ALA A 368 -8.49 17.56 -7.44
CA ALA A 368 -9.78 18.19 -7.66
C ALA A 368 -9.79 19.69 -7.37
N CYS A 369 -10.51 20.39 -8.24
CA CYS A 369 -11.05 21.74 -8.19
C CYS A 369 -12.48 21.62 -8.73
#